data_AF-A0A2E5SI12-F1
#
_entry.id   AF-A0A2E5SI12-F1
#
_cell.length_a   1.000
_cell.length_b   1.000
_cell.length_c   1.000
_cell.angle_alpha   90.00
_cell.angle_beta   90.00
_cell.angle_gamma   90.00
#
_symmetry.space_group_name_H-M   'P 1'
#
loop_
_entity.id
_entity.type
_entity.pdbx_description
1 polymer ?
#
loop_
_entity_poly.entity_id
_entity_poly.type
_entity_poly.pdbx_seq_one_letter_code
_entity_poly.pdbx_strand_id
1 'polypeptide(L)'
;MEILNMYTYRKNIISTLFISVILILFLIFFNPSFFQNSVEQKVEKLPNDIRWVVESNEYKALCEKVYAELALKTKKLHSNDRQAIIMDLDETVLDNSKYQVENFYKGETFNMSSWAVWVNREEAGLVPGAKEYISLVRDLGIQLIFLSNRMDERLESTKNNMKKLGIYDEKDIYLLRLDKKDKKHIRRQEVYEGINRMAKHGSFDVILYVGDAMGDFPKNVTSDKTYILPNPMYGKW
;
A
#
# COMPACT_ATOMS: atom_id res chain seq x y z
N MET A 1 -58.03 42.46 53.00
CA MET A 1 -58.32 42.14 51.57
C MET A 1 -57.08 42.28 50.66
N GLU A 2 -55.98 42.89 51.11
CA GLU A 2 -54.79 43.14 50.27
C GLU A 2 -53.80 41.96 50.15
N ILE A 3 -53.71 41.09 51.16
CA ILE A 3 -52.73 39.97 51.18
C ILE A 3 -53.06 38.89 50.13
N LEU A 4 -54.34 38.70 49.80
CA LEU A 4 -54.80 37.72 48.81
C LEU A 4 -54.41 38.13 47.36
N ASN A 5 -54.39 39.44 47.07
CA ASN A 5 -54.02 39.96 45.76
C ASN A 5 -52.52 39.79 45.46
N MET A 6 -51.66 39.96 46.47
CA MET A 6 -50.21 39.85 46.28
C MET A 6 -49.76 38.41 46.01
N TYR A 7 -50.43 37.42 46.62
CA TYR A 7 -50.16 36.00 46.38
C TYR A 7 -50.55 35.57 44.96
N THR A 8 -51.69 36.05 44.48
CA THR A 8 -52.20 35.76 43.13
C THR A 8 -51.30 36.38 42.05
N TYR A 9 -50.80 37.60 42.29
CA TYR A 9 -49.88 38.29 41.39
C TYR A 9 -48.51 37.59 41.26
N ARG A 10 -47.92 37.14 42.39
CA ARG A 10 -46.65 36.38 42.38
C ARG A 10 -46.77 35.02 41.69
N LYS A 11 -47.89 34.32 41.88
CA LYS A 11 -48.14 33.02 41.24
C LYS A 11 -48.26 33.15 39.72
N ASN A 12 -48.89 34.23 39.25
CA ASN A 12 -48.96 34.55 37.82
C ASN A 12 -47.58 34.83 37.24
N ILE A 13 -46.77 35.70 37.86
CA ILE A 13 -45.41 36.02 37.39
C ILE A 13 -44.52 34.78 37.29
N ILE A 14 -44.53 33.91 38.31
CA ILE A 14 -43.74 32.67 38.30
C ILE A 14 -44.21 31.74 37.17
N SER A 15 -45.52 31.66 36.90
CA SER A 15 -46.05 30.86 35.79
C SER A 15 -45.64 31.42 34.42
N THR A 16 -45.66 32.75 34.24
CA THR A 16 -45.27 33.38 32.97
C THR A 16 -43.77 33.22 32.71
N LEU A 17 -42.93 33.34 33.75
CA LEU A 17 -41.49 33.09 33.67
C LEU A 17 -41.18 31.62 33.36
N PHE A 18 -41.93 30.67 33.95
CA PHE A 18 -41.73 29.25 33.68
C PHE A 18 -42.11 28.88 32.23
N ILE A 19 -43.24 29.42 31.73
CA ILE A 19 -43.70 29.20 30.36
C ILE A 19 -42.72 29.81 29.34
N SER A 20 -42.19 31.00 29.60
CA SER A 20 -41.24 31.66 28.71
C SER A 20 -39.87 30.96 28.66
N VAL A 21 -39.38 30.42 29.79
CA VAL A 21 -38.16 29.59 29.80
C VAL A 21 -38.36 28.28 29.03
N ILE A 22 -39.52 27.63 29.17
CA ILE A 22 -39.85 26.42 28.41
C ILE A 22 -39.95 26.72 26.91
N LEU A 23 -40.57 27.84 26.50
CA LEU A 23 -40.65 28.25 25.10
C LEU A 23 -39.27 28.58 24.49
N ILE A 24 -38.38 29.21 25.26
CA ILE A 24 -37.01 29.49 24.81
C ILE A 24 -36.22 28.19 24.66
N LEU A 25 -36.32 27.26 25.61
CA LEU A 25 -35.69 25.94 25.50
C LEU A 25 -36.27 25.15 24.32
N PHE A 26 -37.59 25.19 24.10
CA PHE A 26 -38.22 24.55 22.95
C PHE A 26 -37.72 25.16 21.64
N LEU A 27 -37.57 26.48 21.54
CA LEU A 27 -37.00 27.14 20.37
C LEU A 27 -35.52 26.81 20.13
N ILE A 28 -34.74 26.57 21.18
CA ILE A 28 -33.33 26.14 21.06
C ILE A 28 -33.24 24.67 20.61
N PHE A 29 -34.07 23.79 21.17
CA PHE A 29 -34.03 22.35 20.89
C PHE A 29 -34.82 21.91 19.64
N PHE A 30 -35.83 22.68 19.21
CA PHE A 30 -36.62 22.45 17.99
C PHE A 30 -36.26 23.37 16.82
N ASN A 31 -35.12 24.06 16.87
CA ASN A 31 -34.58 24.70 15.67
C ASN A 31 -34.00 23.60 14.75
N PRO A 32 -34.63 23.26 13.61
CA PRO A 32 -34.11 22.22 12.72
C PRO A 32 -32.73 22.59 12.17
N SER A 33 -32.43 23.90 12.10
CA SER A 33 -31.14 24.46 11.69
C SER A 33 -29.97 24.07 12.60
N PHE A 34 -30.22 23.70 13.86
CA PHE A 34 -29.16 23.26 14.79
C PHE A 34 -28.84 21.77 14.62
N PHE A 35 -29.82 20.96 14.22
CA PHE A 35 -29.64 19.53 13.93
C PHE A 35 -29.10 19.26 12.52
N GLN A 36 -29.20 20.23 11.61
CA GLN A 36 -28.76 20.06 10.22
C GLN A 36 -27.28 20.43 9.99
N ASN A 37 -26.63 21.04 10.99
CA ASN A 37 -25.22 21.43 10.92
C ASN A 37 -24.26 20.42 11.59
N SER A 38 -24.78 19.33 12.16
CA SER A 38 -23.96 18.22 12.65
C SER A 38 -24.22 16.99 11.77
N VAL A 39 -23.15 16.50 11.14
CA VAL A 39 -23.09 15.26 10.34
C VAL A 39 -23.53 15.39 8.87
N GLU A 40 -22.97 16.38 8.16
CA GLU A 40 -22.47 16.10 6.80
C GLU A 40 -20.94 16.12 6.89
N GLN A 41 -20.37 15.11 7.55
CA GLN A 41 -18.94 14.84 7.39
C GLN A 41 -18.75 14.49 5.91
N LYS A 42 -18.32 15.48 5.14
CA LYS A 42 -17.91 15.32 3.75
C LYS A 42 -16.80 14.26 3.76
N VAL A 43 -17.14 13.01 3.42
CA VAL A 43 -16.16 11.93 3.33
C VAL A 43 -15.08 12.42 2.39
N GLU A 44 -13.89 12.64 2.94
CA GLU A 44 -12.81 13.21 2.16
C GLU A 44 -12.47 12.23 1.04
N LYS A 45 -12.56 12.71 -0.19
CA LYS A 45 -12.36 11.88 -1.37
C LYS A 45 -10.87 11.58 -1.52
N LEU A 46 -10.53 10.30 -1.75
CA LEU A 46 -9.14 9.90 -1.97
C LEU A 46 -8.51 10.73 -3.12
N PRO A 47 -7.23 11.14 -2.97
CA PRO A 47 -6.43 11.72 -4.04
C PRO A 47 -6.45 10.87 -5.31
N ASN A 48 -6.32 11.50 -6.48
CA ASN A 48 -6.51 10.82 -7.77
C ASN A 48 -5.54 9.66 -8.01
N ASP A 49 -4.29 9.81 -7.59
CA ASP A 49 -3.23 8.80 -7.62
C ASP A 49 -3.59 7.56 -6.80
N ILE A 50 -3.98 7.73 -5.54
CA ILE A 50 -4.40 6.60 -4.67
C ILE A 50 -5.67 5.97 -5.23
N ARG A 51 -6.66 6.79 -5.58
CA ARG A 51 -7.95 6.36 -6.09
C ARG A 51 -7.82 5.58 -7.40
N TRP A 52 -6.92 6.01 -8.29
CA TRP A 52 -6.66 5.30 -9.54
C TRP A 52 -6.09 3.90 -9.28
N VAL A 53 -5.20 3.73 -8.31
CA VAL A 53 -4.68 2.39 -7.95
C VAL A 53 -5.77 1.51 -7.32
N VAL A 54 -6.54 2.04 -6.35
CA VAL A 54 -7.47 1.23 -5.55
C VAL A 54 -8.84 0.98 -6.20
N GLU A 55 -9.29 1.85 -7.09
CA GLU A 55 -10.66 1.80 -7.65
C GLU A 55 -10.69 1.59 -9.18
N SER A 56 -9.61 1.87 -9.91
CA SER A 56 -9.68 1.85 -11.39
C SER A 56 -9.50 0.45 -11.97
N ASN A 57 -10.27 0.15 -13.02
CA ASN A 57 -10.06 -1.05 -13.82
C ASN A 57 -8.82 -0.91 -14.71
N GLU A 58 -8.41 0.31 -15.04
CA GLU A 58 -7.24 0.65 -15.82
C GLU A 58 -5.95 0.19 -15.13
N TYR A 59 -5.79 0.47 -13.82
CA TYR A 59 -4.65 -0.01 -13.05
C TYR A 59 -4.54 -1.54 -13.10
N LYS A 60 -5.65 -2.22 -12.81
CA LYS A 60 -5.72 -3.69 -12.86
C LYS A 60 -5.35 -4.22 -14.25
N ALA A 61 -5.96 -3.69 -15.30
CA ALA A 61 -5.71 -4.11 -16.67
C ALA A 61 -4.27 -3.86 -17.11
N LEU A 62 -3.64 -2.75 -16.68
CA LEU A 62 -2.24 -2.46 -16.96
C LEU A 62 -1.31 -3.46 -16.27
N CYS A 63 -1.51 -3.73 -14.97
CA CYS A 63 -0.70 -4.71 -14.25
C CYS A 63 -0.83 -6.11 -14.87
N GLU A 64 -2.06 -6.57 -15.11
CA GLU A 64 -2.32 -7.87 -15.75
C GLU A 64 -1.70 -7.96 -17.15
N LYS A 65 -1.75 -6.88 -17.94
CA LYS A 65 -1.12 -6.82 -19.26
C LYS A 65 0.40 -6.93 -19.18
N VAL A 66 1.03 -6.18 -18.28
CA VAL A 66 2.50 -6.25 -18.08
C VAL A 66 2.92 -7.67 -17.69
N TYR A 67 2.19 -8.30 -16.75
CA TYR A 67 2.47 -9.68 -16.35
C TYR A 67 2.18 -10.72 -17.43
N ALA A 68 1.17 -10.51 -18.27
CA ALA A 68 0.90 -11.36 -19.43
C ALA A 68 2.01 -11.25 -20.50
N GLU A 69 2.50 -10.04 -20.78
CA GLU A 69 3.62 -9.82 -21.69
C GLU A 69 4.93 -10.43 -21.15
N LEU A 70 5.19 -10.27 -19.85
CA LEU A 70 6.26 -10.95 -19.12
C LEU A 70 6.15 -12.47 -19.29
N ALA A 71 4.97 -13.05 -19.03
CA ALA A 71 4.75 -14.49 -19.15
C ALA A 71 5.04 -15.00 -20.57
N LEU A 72 4.62 -14.26 -21.61
CA LEU A 72 4.91 -14.60 -23.01
C LEU A 72 6.39 -14.51 -23.34
N LYS A 73 7.11 -13.52 -22.80
CA LYS A 73 8.56 -13.39 -22.97
C LYS A 73 9.27 -14.54 -22.24
N THR A 74 8.94 -14.81 -20.98
CA THR A 74 9.58 -15.83 -20.15
C THR A 74 9.41 -17.23 -20.73
N LYS A 75 8.23 -17.58 -21.26
CA LYS A 75 7.99 -18.88 -21.94
C LYS A 75 8.86 -19.12 -23.18
N LYS A 76 9.40 -18.07 -23.79
CA LYS A 76 10.29 -18.16 -24.96
C LYS A 76 11.76 -18.30 -24.57
N LEU A 77 12.09 -18.12 -23.29
CA LEU A 77 13.46 -18.24 -22.81
C LEU A 77 13.77 -19.72 -22.55
N HIS A 78 14.94 -20.17 -22.99
CA HIS A 78 15.43 -21.49 -22.64
C HIS A 78 15.97 -21.45 -21.21
N SER A 79 15.32 -22.18 -20.30
CA SER A 79 15.73 -22.28 -18.90
C SER A 79 17.09 -22.97 -18.79
N ASN A 80 18.03 -22.30 -18.12
CA ASN A 80 19.22 -22.94 -17.58
C ASN A 80 19.30 -22.70 -16.07
N ASP A 81 20.03 -23.55 -15.34
CA ASP A 81 20.09 -23.54 -13.87
C ASP A 81 20.73 -22.28 -13.26
N ARG A 82 21.23 -21.36 -14.10
CA ARG A 82 21.88 -20.10 -13.70
C ARG A 82 21.09 -18.87 -14.11
N GLN A 83 19.90 -19.00 -14.69
CA GLN A 83 19.06 -17.86 -15.01
C GLN A 83 18.24 -17.41 -13.80
N ALA A 84 18.13 -16.09 -13.64
CA ALA A 84 17.28 -15.48 -12.64
C ALA A 84 16.44 -14.33 -13.18
N ILE A 85 15.30 -14.11 -12.54
CA ILE A 85 14.46 -12.93 -12.71
C ILE A 85 14.48 -12.15 -11.40
N ILE A 86 14.81 -10.86 -11.49
CA ILE A 86 14.76 -9.97 -10.35
C ILE A 86 13.44 -9.22 -10.35
N MET A 87 12.72 -9.27 -9.24
CA MET A 87 11.48 -8.51 -9.02
C MET A 87 11.65 -7.60 -7.80
N ASP A 88 11.21 -6.35 -7.88
CA ASP A 88 10.90 -5.58 -6.67
C ASP A 88 9.68 -6.20 -5.93
N LEU A 89 9.45 -5.78 -4.68
CA LEU A 89 8.28 -6.19 -3.92
C LEU A 89 7.19 -5.13 -3.89
N ASP A 90 7.48 -3.91 -3.45
CA ASP A 90 6.44 -2.95 -3.11
C ASP A 90 5.88 -2.32 -4.40
N GLU A 91 4.56 -2.38 -4.61
CA GLU A 91 3.86 -1.92 -5.81
C GLU A 91 4.25 -2.67 -7.11
N THR A 92 5.08 -3.72 -6.96
CA THR A 92 5.44 -4.66 -8.03
C THR A 92 4.79 -6.02 -7.79
N VAL A 93 5.00 -6.63 -6.61
CA VAL A 93 4.42 -7.91 -6.20
C VAL A 93 3.37 -7.71 -5.11
N LEU A 94 3.72 -6.92 -4.08
CA LEU A 94 2.89 -6.62 -2.92
C LEU A 94 2.23 -5.25 -3.12
N ASP A 95 0.90 -5.23 -3.01
CA ASP A 95 0.11 -4.00 -3.07
C ASP A 95 0.02 -3.37 -1.67
N ASN A 96 0.63 -2.19 -1.50
CA ASN A 96 0.61 -1.43 -0.26
C ASN A 96 -0.32 -0.22 -0.33
N SER A 97 -1.21 -0.14 -1.32
CA SER A 97 -2.15 0.97 -1.49
C SER A 97 -3.03 1.22 -0.25
N LYS A 98 -3.37 0.16 0.51
CA LYS A 98 -4.07 0.27 1.79
C LYS A 98 -3.32 1.15 2.81
N TYR A 99 -2.00 1.11 2.84
CA TYR A 99 -1.20 2.01 3.69
C TYR A 99 -1.36 3.49 3.27
N GLN A 100 -1.42 3.76 1.96
CA GLN A 100 -1.63 5.12 1.45
C GLN A 100 -3.04 5.64 1.79
N VAL A 101 -4.05 4.78 1.66
CA VAL A 101 -5.43 5.07 2.07
C VAL A 101 -5.51 5.38 3.56
N GLU A 102 -4.87 4.57 4.42
CA GLU A 102 -4.84 4.81 5.86
C GLU A 102 -4.12 6.10 6.25
N ASN A 103 -2.99 6.42 5.60
CA ASN A 103 -2.28 7.68 5.81
C ASN A 103 -3.15 8.87 5.43
N PHE A 104 -3.83 8.82 4.28
CA PHE A 104 -4.73 9.87 3.85
C PHE A 104 -5.82 10.16 4.89
N TYR A 105 -6.53 9.14 5.38
CA TYR A 105 -7.58 9.34 6.37
C TYR A 105 -7.06 9.80 7.75
N LYS A 106 -5.77 9.58 8.05
CA LYS A 106 -5.11 10.12 9.26
C LYS A 106 -4.55 11.53 9.06
N GLY A 107 -4.55 12.06 7.84
CA GLY A 107 -3.83 13.29 7.49
C GLY A 107 -2.30 13.16 7.64
N GLU A 108 -1.79 11.93 7.52
CA GLU A 108 -0.37 11.60 7.63
C GLU A 108 0.29 11.44 6.26
N THR A 109 1.60 11.58 6.22
CA THR A 109 2.43 11.24 5.06
C THR A 109 3.37 10.09 5.41
N PHE A 110 4.05 9.55 4.38
CA PHE A 110 5.03 8.48 4.58
C PHE A 110 6.03 8.83 5.69
N ASN A 111 6.16 7.92 6.64
CA ASN A 111 7.25 7.93 7.60
C ASN A 111 7.72 6.51 7.88
N MET A 112 9.02 6.36 8.15
CA MET A 112 9.64 5.03 8.26
C MET A 112 9.07 4.21 9.43
N SER A 113 8.66 4.86 10.51
CA SER A 113 8.10 4.19 11.68
C SER A 113 6.72 3.61 11.41
N SER A 114 5.81 4.39 10.80
CA SER A 114 4.48 3.89 10.42
C SER A 114 4.57 2.83 9.31
N TRP A 115 5.54 2.98 8.39
CA TRP A 115 5.82 1.96 7.38
C TRP A 115 6.29 0.64 8.01
N ALA A 116 7.16 0.68 9.01
CA ALA A 116 7.59 -0.52 9.73
C ALA A 116 6.41 -1.21 10.44
N VAL A 117 5.49 -0.43 11.04
CA VAL A 117 4.25 -0.96 11.63
C VAL A 117 3.37 -1.60 10.56
N TRP A 118 3.21 -0.96 9.39
CA TRP A 118 2.46 -1.50 8.26
C TRP A 118 3.01 -2.85 7.79
N VAL A 119 4.32 -2.93 7.53
CA VAL A 119 4.93 -4.19 7.07
C VAL A 119 4.78 -5.32 8.08
N ASN A 120 4.85 -5.01 9.38
CA ASN A 120 4.66 -5.98 10.46
C ASN A 120 3.21 -6.42 10.66
N ARG A 121 2.23 -5.71 10.10
CA ARG A 121 0.85 -6.19 10.05
C ARG A 121 0.65 -7.31 9.04
N GLU A 122 1.53 -7.41 8.04
CA GLU A 122 1.50 -8.45 7.01
C GLU A 122 0.15 -8.48 6.26
N GLU A 123 -0.38 -7.29 5.99
CA GLU A 123 -1.70 -7.05 5.38
C GLU A 123 -1.60 -6.50 3.95
N ALA A 124 -0.40 -6.46 3.34
CA ALA A 124 -0.27 -6.03 1.97
C ALA A 124 -1.03 -7.00 1.04
N GLY A 125 -1.70 -6.40 0.06
CA GLY A 125 -2.39 -7.14 -0.99
C GLY A 125 -1.42 -7.68 -2.03
N LEU A 126 -1.97 -8.14 -3.14
CA LEU A 126 -1.21 -8.68 -4.27
C LEU A 126 -1.46 -7.81 -5.50
N VAL A 127 -0.39 -7.38 -6.16
CA VAL A 127 -0.50 -6.67 -7.44
C VAL A 127 -1.12 -7.61 -8.49
N PRO A 128 -2.14 -7.17 -9.26
CA PRO A 128 -2.82 -8.03 -10.22
C PRO A 128 -1.87 -8.69 -11.22
N GLY A 129 -1.99 -10.02 -11.39
CA GLY A 129 -1.17 -10.84 -12.29
C GLY A 129 0.17 -11.33 -11.70
N ALA A 130 0.61 -10.81 -10.55
CA ALA A 130 1.91 -11.16 -9.98
C ALA A 130 1.99 -12.64 -9.55
N LYS A 131 0.90 -13.19 -8.98
CA LYS A 131 0.87 -14.58 -8.49
C LYS A 131 1.00 -15.59 -9.62
N GLU A 132 0.24 -15.39 -10.70
CA GLU A 132 0.25 -16.26 -11.87
C GLU A 132 1.63 -16.23 -12.53
N TYR A 133 2.25 -15.06 -12.61
CA TYR A 133 3.59 -14.92 -13.15
C TYR A 133 4.64 -15.60 -12.27
N ILE A 134 4.61 -15.39 -10.94
CA ILE A 134 5.52 -16.06 -10.00
C ILE A 134 5.42 -17.58 -10.12
N SER A 135 4.20 -18.13 -10.19
CA SER A 135 3.99 -19.57 -10.40
C SER A 135 4.64 -20.05 -11.70
N LEU A 136 4.40 -19.34 -12.80
CA LEU A 136 4.96 -19.69 -14.10
C LEU A 136 6.50 -19.70 -14.10
N VAL A 137 7.13 -18.71 -13.47
CA VAL A 137 8.60 -18.63 -13.41
C VAL A 137 9.18 -19.85 -12.67
N ARG A 138 8.53 -20.27 -11.57
CA ARG A 138 8.92 -21.46 -10.81
C ARG A 138 8.69 -22.75 -11.58
N ASP A 139 7.57 -22.87 -12.30
CA ASP A 139 7.26 -24.03 -13.15
C ASP A 139 8.30 -24.22 -14.27
N LEU A 140 8.90 -23.12 -14.73
CA LEU A 140 9.99 -23.11 -15.71
C LEU A 140 11.38 -23.33 -15.10
N GLY A 141 11.48 -23.52 -13.77
CA GLY A 141 12.75 -23.73 -13.07
C GLY A 141 13.68 -22.52 -13.05
N ILE A 142 13.17 -21.31 -13.34
CA ILE A 142 13.96 -20.07 -13.32
C ILE A 142 13.99 -19.53 -11.89
N GLN A 143 15.16 -19.09 -11.43
CA GLN A 143 15.31 -18.57 -10.07
C GLN A 143 14.61 -17.21 -9.94
N LEU A 144 13.71 -17.09 -8.95
CA LEU A 144 13.16 -15.80 -8.53
C LEU A 144 14.04 -15.17 -7.44
N ILE A 145 14.35 -13.89 -7.63
CA ILE A 145 15.08 -13.07 -6.67
C ILE A 145 14.26 -11.82 -6.38
N PHE A 146 13.76 -11.68 -5.15
CA PHE A 146 13.06 -10.49 -4.68
C PHE A 146 14.06 -9.49 -4.11
N LEU A 147 14.23 -8.36 -4.78
CA LEU A 147 15.20 -7.33 -4.43
C LEU A 147 14.46 -6.04 -4.04
N SER A 148 14.23 -5.84 -2.74
CA SER A 148 13.31 -4.82 -2.21
C SER A 148 13.98 -3.82 -1.27
N ASN A 149 13.48 -2.59 -1.21
CA ASN A 149 13.93 -1.60 -0.24
C ASN A 149 13.23 -1.70 1.13
N ARG A 150 12.46 -2.76 1.42
CA ARG A 150 12.14 -3.12 2.80
C ARG A 150 13.42 -3.40 3.57
N MET A 151 13.44 -2.98 4.84
CA MET A 151 14.57 -3.26 5.74
C MET A 151 14.62 -4.76 6.05
N ASP A 152 15.83 -5.33 6.08
CA ASP A 152 16.04 -6.78 6.27
C ASP A 152 15.47 -7.31 7.60
N GLU A 153 15.43 -6.48 8.64
CA GLU A 153 14.72 -6.76 9.90
C GLU A 153 13.20 -7.01 9.75
N ARG A 154 12.63 -6.78 8.55
CA ARG A 154 11.24 -7.06 8.18
C ARG A 154 11.09 -8.25 7.24
N LEU A 155 12.17 -9.02 7.02
CA LEU A 155 12.17 -10.17 6.12
C LEU A 155 11.11 -11.19 6.52
N GLU A 156 11.00 -11.53 7.81
CA GLU A 156 10.05 -12.56 8.24
C GLU A 156 8.60 -12.10 8.07
N SER A 157 8.27 -10.87 8.47
CA SER A 157 6.94 -10.28 8.24
C SER A 157 6.58 -10.26 6.76
N THR A 158 7.55 -9.94 5.90
CA THR A 158 7.38 -9.96 4.44
C THR A 158 7.09 -11.38 3.92
N LYS A 159 7.86 -12.37 4.36
CA LYS A 159 7.63 -13.78 4.01
C LYS A 159 6.28 -14.27 4.50
N ASN A 160 5.87 -13.91 5.72
CA ASN A 160 4.56 -14.27 6.26
C ASN A 160 3.41 -13.66 5.47
N ASN A 161 3.54 -12.39 5.05
CA ASN A 161 2.58 -11.77 4.14
C ASN A 161 2.49 -12.56 2.82
N MET A 162 3.64 -12.97 2.26
CA MET A 162 3.68 -13.77 1.03
C MET A 162 3.10 -15.18 1.21
N LYS A 163 3.27 -15.80 2.40
CA LYS A 163 2.62 -17.07 2.77
C LYS A 163 1.10 -16.91 2.79
N LYS A 164 0.58 -15.84 3.42
CA LYS A 164 -0.86 -15.51 3.45
C LYS A 164 -1.46 -15.32 2.05
N LEU A 165 -0.69 -14.77 1.12
CA LEU A 165 -1.08 -14.58 -0.28
C LEU A 165 -0.92 -15.86 -1.14
N GLY A 166 -0.29 -16.90 -0.60
CA GLY A 166 -0.01 -18.15 -1.30
C GLY A 166 1.01 -18.00 -2.42
N ILE A 167 1.99 -17.10 -2.25
CA ILE A 167 3.08 -16.86 -3.22
C ILE A 167 4.47 -17.04 -2.60
N TYR A 168 4.58 -17.56 -1.38
CA TYR A 168 5.87 -17.85 -0.75
C TYR A 168 6.44 -19.18 -1.25
N ASP A 169 7.76 -19.21 -1.49
CA ASP A 169 8.54 -20.44 -1.67
C ASP A 169 9.90 -20.27 -0.97
N GLU A 170 10.39 -21.34 -0.35
CA GLU A 170 11.66 -21.36 0.38
C GLU A 170 12.89 -21.30 -0.53
N LYS A 171 12.73 -21.66 -1.81
CA LYS A 171 13.78 -21.60 -2.83
C LYS A 171 13.98 -20.21 -3.40
N ASP A 172 13.03 -19.29 -3.19
CA ASP A 172 13.21 -17.91 -3.63
C ASP A 172 14.30 -17.21 -2.81
N ILE A 173 14.99 -16.28 -3.45
CA ILE A 173 16.05 -15.50 -2.83
C ILE A 173 15.51 -14.11 -2.50
N TYR A 174 15.73 -13.66 -1.25
CA TYR A 174 15.26 -12.37 -0.77
C TYR A 174 16.46 -11.48 -0.43
N LEU A 175 16.61 -10.38 -1.18
CA LEU A 175 17.65 -9.37 -0.98
C LEU A 175 17.03 -8.05 -0.53
N LEU A 176 16.66 -7.98 0.74
CA LEU A 176 16.19 -6.77 1.40
C LEU A 176 17.38 -5.87 1.77
N ARG A 177 17.12 -4.59 2.04
CA ARG A 177 18.19 -3.64 2.36
C ARG A 177 18.60 -3.73 3.82
N LEU A 178 19.89 -3.72 4.09
CA LEU A 178 20.43 -3.68 5.45
C LEU A 178 20.31 -2.27 6.06
N ASP A 179 20.56 -1.24 5.25
CA ASP A 179 20.52 0.16 5.68
C ASP A 179 20.26 1.13 4.52
N LYS A 180 20.46 2.44 4.71
CA LYS A 180 20.33 3.47 3.65
C LYS A 180 21.42 3.43 2.59
N LYS A 181 22.59 2.90 2.89
CA LYS A 181 23.72 2.77 1.97
C LYS A 181 23.62 1.50 1.12
N ASP A 182 22.91 0.46 1.57
CA ASP A 182 22.66 -0.79 0.84
C ASP A 182 21.68 -0.63 -0.33
N LYS A 183 22.13 0.08 -1.38
CA LYS A 183 21.36 0.37 -2.59
C LYS A 183 21.17 -0.88 -3.45
N LYS A 184 20.11 -0.86 -4.28
CA LYS A 184 19.81 -1.95 -5.21
C LYS A 184 20.96 -2.34 -6.15
N HIS A 185 21.79 -1.38 -6.60
CA HIS A 185 22.92 -1.70 -7.46
C HIS A 185 24.00 -2.52 -6.75
N ILE A 186 24.20 -2.35 -5.44
CA ILE A 186 25.13 -3.17 -4.64
C ILE A 186 24.59 -4.60 -4.57
N ARG A 187 23.32 -4.76 -4.20
CA ARG A 187 22.65 -6.08 -4.15
C ARG A 187 22.60 -6.81 -5.49
N ARG A 188 22.40 -6.09 -6.60
CA ARG A 188 22.47 -6.68 -7.94
C ARG A 188 23.88 -7.18 -8.26
N GLN A 189 24.92 -6.45 -7.85
CA GLN A 189 26.29 -6.92 -8.04
C GLN A 189 26.53 -8.25 -7.31
N GLU A 190 25.99 -8.40 -6.11
CA GLU A 190 26.04 -9.67 -5.37
C GLU A 190 25.40 -10.82 -6.16
N VAL A 191 24.28 -10.58 -6.86
CA VAL A 191 23.63 -11.56 -7.74
C VAL A 191 24.51 -11.93 -8.93
N TYR A 192 25.09 -10.93 -9.60
CA TYR A 192 25.89 -11.16 -10.81
C TYR A 192 27.20 -11.89 -10.52
N GLU A 193 27.83 -11.58 -9.40
CA GLU A 193 29.14 -12.14 -9.03
C GLU A 193 29.03 -13.36 -8.12
N GLY A 194 27.86 -13.60 -7.52
CA GLY A 194 27.66 -14.69 -6.57
C GLY A 194 28.41 -14.49 -5.26
N ILE A 195 28.49 -13.25 -4.77
CA ILE A 195 29.26 -12.87 -3.58
C ILE A 195 28.35 -12.47 -2.41
N ASN A 196 28.92 -12.30 -1.21
CA ASN A 196 28.20 -11.84 -0.03
C ASN A 196 26.94 -12.67 0.27
N ARG A 197 25.74 -12.08 0.24
CA ARG A 197 24.46 -12.79 0.47
C ARG A 197 24.22 -13.91 -0.53
N MET A 198 24.85 -13.84 -1.70
CA MET A 198 24.74 -14.81 -2.78
C MET A 198 25.83 -15.89 -2.77
N ALA A 199 26.80 -15.84 -1.85
CA ALA A 199 27.93 -16.79 -1.81
C ALA A 199 27.51 -18.27 -1.79
N LYS A 200 26.39 -18.59 -1.12
CA LYS A 200 25.85 -19.97 -1.06
C LYS A 200 25.03 -20.36 -2.30
N HIS A 201 24.61 -19.40 -3.10
CA HIS A 201 23.78 -19.60 -4.29
C HIS A 201 24.63 -19.58 -5.59
N GLY A 202 25.77 -18.87 -5.56
CA GLY A 202 26.57 -18.57 -6.73
C GLY A 202 26.00 -17.39 -7.53
N SER A 203 26.59 -17.17 -8.71
CA SER A 203 26.14 -16.12 -9.62
C SER A 203 24.94 -16.55 -10.45
N PHE A 204 24.15 -15.56 -10.89
CA PHE A 204 23.06 -15.73 -11.83
C PHE A 204 23.17 -14.78 -13.02
N ASP A 205 22.81 -15.28 -14.20
CA ASP A 205 22.50 -14.47 -15.38
C ASP A 205 21.08 -13.92 -15.24
N VAL A 206 20.96 -12.62 -14.98
CA VAL A 206 19.65 -11.99 -14.79
C VAL A 206 19.04 -11.63 -16.15
N ILE A 207 17.99 -12.36 -16.51
CA ILE A 207 17.38 -12.31 -17.85
C ILE A 207 16.28 -11.26 -17.93
N LEU A 208 15.56 -10.98 -16.85
CA LEU A 208 14.47 -10.00 -16.77
C LEU A 208 14.48 -9.26 -15.42
N TYR A 209 14.05 -8.00 -15.45
CA TYR A 209 13.86 -7.15 -14.29
C TYR A 209 12.42 -6.61 -14.28
N VAL A 210 11.76 -6.72 -13.13
CA VAL A 210 10.39 -6.25 -12.92
C VAL A 210 10.38 -5.30 -11.72
N GLY A 211 9.75 -4.14 -11.87
CA GLY A 211 9.71 -3.12 -10.83
C GLY A 211 8.67 -2.05 -11.12
N ASP A 212 8.42 -1.16 -10.18
CA ASP A 212 7.53 -0.01 -10.34
C ASP A 212 8.32 1.30 -10.54
N ALA A 213 9.64 1.27 -10.28
CA ALA A 213 10.52 2.43 -10.38
C ALA A 213 11.75 2.18 -11.26
N MET A 214 12.22 3.23 -11.95
CA MET A 214 13.46 3.17 -12.74
C MET A 214 14.70 2.78 -11.93
N GLY A 215 14.66 2.95 -10.60
CA GLY A 215 15.72 2.51 -9.69
C GLY A 215 15.86 0.99 -9.56
N ASP A 216 14.86 0.23 -9.99
CA ASP A 216 14.83 -1.23 -9.95
C ASP A 216 15.61 -1.86 -11.10
N PHE A 217 15.88 -1.08 -12.14
CA PHE A 217 16.56 -1.50 -13.36
C PHE A 217 18.05 -1.08 -13.36
N PRO A 218 18.96 -1.90 -13.91
CA PRO A 218 20.35 -1.47 -14.11
C PRO A 218 20.40 -0.30 -15.09
N LYS A 219 21.30 0.66 -14.90
CA LYS A 219 21.33 1.87 -15.76
C LYS A 219 21.52 1.58 -17.26
N ASN A 220 22.23 0.51 -17.59
CA ASN A 220 22.60 0.15 -18.97
C ASN A 220 21.85 -1.08 -19.47
N VAL A 221 20.73 -1.46 -18.81
CA VAL A 221 19.92 -2.58 -19.27
C VAL A 221 19.12 -2.18 -20.51
N THR A 222 18.92 -3.11 -21.43
CA THR A 222 18.06 -2.91 -22.59
C THR A 222 16.58 -2.94 -22.19
N SER A 223 15.74 -2.16 -22.88
CA SER A 223 14.31 -2.05 -22.57
C SER A 223 13.56 -3.37 -22.72
N ASP A 224 14.04 -4.29 -23.57
CA ASP A 224 13.42 -5.62 -23.77
C ASP A 224 13.60 -6.58 -22.58
N LYS A 225 14.43 -6.20 -21.60
CA LYS A 225 14.65 -6.92 -20.34
C LYS A 225 13.98 -6.27 -19.14
N THR A 226 13.35 -5.10 -19.31
CA THR A 226 12.73 -4.35 -18.20
C THR A 226 11.24 -4.24 -18.37
N TYR A 227 10.51 -4.52 -17.29
CA TYR A 227 9.06 -4.42 -17.24
C TYR A 227 8.66 -3.55 -16.06
N ILE A 228 7.94 -2.47 -16.35
CA ILE A 228 7.57 -1.45 -15.36
C ILE A 228 6.09 -1.53 -15.03
N LEU A 229 5.76 -1.55 -13.75
CA LEU A 229 4.40 -1.46 -13.23
C LEU A 229 4.08 0.01 -12.91
N PRO A 230 2.81 0.44 -13.08
CA PRO A 230 2.43 1.81 -12.77
C PRO A 230 2.34 2.04 -11.26
N ASN A 231 3.10 2.99 -10.72
CA ASN A 231 2.95 3.47 -9.35
C ASN A 231 2.86 5.01 -9.32
N PRO A 232 1.64 5.58 -9.36
CA PRO A 232 1.45 7.03 -9.25
C PRO A 232 1.38 7.52 -7.79
N MET A 233 1.33 6.62 -6.80
CA MET A 233 1.13 7.01 -5.40
C MET A 233 2.41 7.56 -4.76
N TYR A 234 3.57 7.03 -5.16
CA TYR A 234 4.86 7.48 -4.67
C TYR A 234 6.01 7.00 -5.58
N GLY A 235 7.19 7.59 -5.41
CA GLY A 235 8.37 7.22 -6.17
C GLY A 235 9.48 8.27 -6.03
N LYS A 236 10.50 8.17 -6.88
CA LYS A 236 11.54 9.21 -7.02
C LYS A 236 11.24 10.24 -8.11
N TRP A 237 10.14 10.06 -8.83
CA TRP A 237 9.70 10.92 -9.93
C TRP A 237 9.03 12.19 -9.39
#